data_AF-A0A379GEI6-F1
#
_entry.id   AF-A0A379GEI6-F1
#
_cell.length_a   1.000
_cell.length_b   1.000
_cell.length_c   1.000
_cell.angle_alpha   90.00
_cell.angle_beta   90.00
_cell.angle_gamma   90.00
#
_symmetry.space_group_name_H-M   'P 1'
#
loop_
_entity.id
_entity.type
_entity.pdbx_description
1 polymer ?
#
loop_
_entity_poly.entity_id
_entity_poly.type
_entity_poly.pdbx_seq_one_letter_code
_entity_poly.pdbx_strand_id
1 'polypeptide(L)'
;MISTPEAGYAPHERGFDYAFSYYASGVALWNSPAFWRNGVNVPAPGYTTHLLTDETLKFIDEHKDKPFFINLSYSVPHIPLSKHLLLSIWINLIQGMWRQINILPP
;
A
#
# COMPACT_ATOMS: atom_id res chain seq x y z
N MET A 1 4.79 12.65 17.18
CA MET A 1 4.76 11.25 17.69
C MET A 1 4.23 10.35 16.60
N ILE A 2 4.77 9.14 16.47
CA ILE A 2 4.23 8.12 15.56
C ILE A 2 2.96 7.55 16.23
N SER A 3 1.87 7.44 15.47
CA SER A 3 0.61 6.89 15.98
C SER A 3 0.77 5.43 16.39
N THR A 4 0.24 5.08 17.57
CA THR A 4 0.15 3.73 18.11
C THR A 4 -1.27 3.47 18.59
N PRO A 5 -1.80 2.24 18.47
CA PRO A 5 -3.08 1.90 19.05
C PRO A 5 -2.96 1.85 20.58
N GLU A 6 -4.10 1.96 21.26
CA GLU A 6 -4.21 1.56 22.66
C GLU A 6 -3.90 0.06 22.80
N ALA A 7 -3.41 -0.36 23.97
CA ALA A 7 -3.12 -1.77 24.24
C ALA A 7 -4.37 -2.64 24.03
N GLY A 8 -4.21 -3.79 23.37
CA GLY A 8 -5.31 -4.69 23.03
C GLY A 8 -6.14 -4.24 21.82
N TYR A 9 -5.79 -3.16 21.14
CA TYR A 9 -6.46 -2.70 19.90
C TYR A 9 -5.60 -2.91 18.64
N ALA A 10 -4.40 -3.46 18.75
CA ALA A 10 -3.59 -3.77 17.58
C ALA A 10 -4.14 -5.00 16.83
N PRO A 11 -3.98 -5.10 15.50
CA PRO A 11 -4.49 -6.25 14.73
C PRO A 11 -3.95 -7.59 15.22
N HIS A 12 -2.67 -7.64 15.60
CA HIS A 12 -2.02 -8.84 16.14
C HIS A 12 -2.53 -9.27 17.52
N GLU A 13 -3.32 -8.42 18.18
CA GLU A 13 -4.01 -8.73 19.44
C GLU A 13 -5.50 -9.05 19.20
N ARG A 14 -5.98 -8.97 17.95
CA ARG A 14 -7.40 -9.14 17.56
C ARG A 14 -7.59 -10.06 16.35
N GLY A 15 -7.01 -11.25 16.43
CA GLY A 15 -7.30 -12.34 15.50
C GLY A 15 -6.48 -12.35 14.20
N PHE A 16 -5.52 -11.44 14.03
CA PHE A 16 -4.51 -11.57 12.98
C PHE A 16 -3.24 -12.19 13.57
N ASP A 17 -2.76 -13.29 13.00
CA ASP A 17 -1.47 -13.88 13.40
C ASP A 17 -0.27 -13.01 13.02
N TYR A 18 -0.45 -12.20 11.97
CA TYR A 18 0.56 -11.33 11.40
C TYR A 18 -0.05 -9.98 10.99
N ALA A 19 0.63 -8.90 11.36
CA ALA A 19 0.22 -7.54 11.02
C ALA A 19 1.44 -6.70 10.61
N PHE A 20 1.42 -6.20 9.38
CA PHE A 20 2.28 -5.15 8.90
C PHE A 20 1.42 -3.95 8.49
N SER A 21 1.46 -2.87 9.27
CA SER A 21 0.51 -1.77 9.11
C SER A 21 1.05 -0.43 9.62
N TYR A 22 0.26 0.62 9.42
CA TYR A 22 0.44 1.94 10.01
C TYR A 22 -0.85 2.35 10.74
N TYR A 23 -0.72 3.06 11.86
CA TYR A 23 -1.86 3.53 12.67
C TYR A 23 -2.17 5.01 12.48
N ALA A 24 -1.40 5.70 11.63
CA ALA A 24 -1.58 7.11 11.37
C ALA A 24 -2.71 7.31 10.36
N SER A 25 -3.57 8.31 10.60
CA SER A 25 -4.60 8.75 9.65
C SER A 25 -4.01 9.26 8.32
N GLY A 26 -2.71 9.57 8.29
CA GLY A 26 -1.95 9.89 7.09
C GLY A 26 -0.56 9.26 7.16
N VAL A 27 -0.34 8.24 6.34
CA VAL A 27 0.98 7.64 6.16
C VAL A 27 1.72 8.39 5.06
N ALA A 28 3.00 8.71 5.27
CA ALA A 28 3.81 9.27 4.20
C ALA A 28 3.91 8.24 3.06
N LEU A 29 3.63 8.64 1.82
CA LEU A 29 3.68 7.72 0.69
C LEU A 29 5.08 7.13 0.48
N TRP A 30 6.12 7.88 0.82
CA TRP A 30 7.51 7.49 0.67
C TRP A 30 8.25 7.52 2.01
N ASN A 31 9.08 6.51 2.27
CA ASN A 31 9.98 6.42 3.43
C ASN A 31 9.28 6.71 4.76
N SER A 32 8.12 6.12 4.96
CA SER A 32 7.29 6.41 6.14
C SER A 32 7.94 5.86 7.42
N PRO A 33 8.05 6.67 8.49
CA PRO A 33 8.50 6.18 9.79
C PRO A 33 7.38 5.45 10.56
N ALA A 34 6.15 5.45 10.03
CA ALA A 34 4.95 5.06 10.77
C ALA A 34 4.52 3.60 10.57
N PHE A 35 5.42 2.73 10.12
CA PHE A 35 5.14 1.30 9.93
C PHE A 35 5.46 0.47 11.16
N TRP A 36 4.66 -0.56 11.36
CA TRP A 36 4.71 -1.46 12.49
C TRP A 36 4.57 -2.89 11.99
N ARG A 37 5.37 -3.79 12.56
CA ARG A 37 5.27 -5.23 12.38
C ARG A 37 5.00 -5.87 13.73
N ASN A 38 3.81 -6.44 13.93
CA ASN A 38 3.39 -7.06 15.19
C ASN A 38 3.71 -6.22 16.44
N GLY A 39 3.38 -4.92 16.39
CA GLY A 39 3.60 -3.99 17.52
C GLY A 39 5.00 -3.41 17.62
N VAL A 40 5.95 -3.83 16.78
CA VAL A 40 7.31 -3.26 16.72
C VAL A 40 7.39 -2.26 15.58
N ASN A 41 7.83 -1.02 15.87
CA ASN A 41 8.06 -0.02 14.82
C ASN A 41 9.25 -0.45 13.95
N VAL A 42 9.07 -0.45 12.63
CA VAL A 42 10.08 -0.93 11.68
C VAL A 42 10.36 0.12 10.60
N PRO A 43 11.63 0.23 10.14
CA PRO A 43 11.93 1.05 8.97
C PRO A 43 11.16 0.56 7.73
N ALA A 44 10.58 1.50 6.99
CA ALA A 44 9.82 1.25 5.76
C ALA A 44 10.33 2.14 4.62
N PRO A 45 11.54 1.87 4.08
CA PRO A 45 12.09 2.63 2.96
C PRO A 45 11.36 2.31 1.66
N GLY A 46 11.11 3.31 0.83
CA GLY A 46 10.43 3.16 -0.46
C GLY A 46 8.96 3.57 -0.43
N TYR A 47 8.19 3.08 -1.40
CA TYR A 47 6.81 3.48 -1.63
C TYR A 47 5.83 2.57 -0.87
N THR A 48 4.96 3.16 -0.05
CA THR A 48 4.02 2.47 0.85
C THR A 48 3.21 1.39 0.14
N THR A 49 2.66 1.68 -1.04
CA THR A 49 1.88 0.68 -1.79
C THR A 49 2.73 -0.55 -2.13
N HIS A 50 3.95 -0.36 -2.61
CA HIS A 50 4.85 -1.47 -2.93
C HIS A 50 5.25 -2.23 -1.67
N LEU A 51 5.56 -1.53 -0.58
CA LEU A 51 5.90 -2.18 0.68
C LEU A 51 4.78 -3.09 1.20
N LEU A 52 3.53 -2.65 1.11
CA LEU A 52 2.37 -3.48 1.47
C LEU A 52 2.25 -4.71 0.55
N THR A 53 2.45 -4.53 -0.77
CA THR A 53 2.44 -5.64 -1.72
C THR A 53 3.58 -6.63 -1.46
N ASP A 54 4.81 -6.15 -1.30
CA ASP A 54 6.02 -6.95 -1.10
C ASP A 54 5.93 -7.75 0.20
N GLU A 55 5.44 -7.15 1.28
CA GLU A 55 5.22 -7.84 2.55
C GLU A 55 4.12 -8.91 2.43
N THR A 56 3.07 -8.63 1.64
CA THR A 56 2.01 -9.61 1.37
C THR A 56 2.53 -10.80 0.58
N LEU A 57 3.33 -10.56 -0.46
CA LEU A 57 3.96 -11.62 -1.25
C LEU A 57 4.86 -12.50 -0.37
N LYS A 58 5.67 -11.87 0.48
CA LYS A 58 6.50 -12.58 1.46
C LYS A 58 5.66 -13.45 2.40
N PHE A 59 4.57 -12.91 2.95
CA PHE A 59 3.67 -13.68 3.81
C PHE A 59 3.10 -14.89 3.08
N ILE A 60 2.64 -14.74 1.83
CA ILE A 60 2.11 -15.83 1.01
C ILE A 60 3.19 -16.90 0.80
N ASP A 61 4.40 -16.51 0.40
CA ASP A 61 5.49 -17.44 0.14
C ASP A 61 5.87 -18.27 1.37
N GLU A 62 5.85 -17.64 2.55
CA GLU A 62 6.17 -18.27 3.84
C GLU A 62 5.05 -19.17 4.38
N HIS A 63 3.79 -18.95 3.97
CA HIS A 63 2.62 -19.62 4.56
C HIS A 63 1.79 -20.43 3.56
N LYS A 64 2.25 -20.60 2.32
CA LYS A 64 1.54 -21.29 1.22
C LYS A 64 1.12 -22.73 1.51
N ASP A 65 1.71 -23.39 2.51
CA ASP A 65 1.40 -24.78 2.86
C ASP A 65 0.12 -24.94 3.71
N LYS A 66 -0.47 -23.83 4.16
CA LYS A 66 -1.73 -23.83 4.92
C LYS A 66 -2.71 -22.78 4.38
N PRO A 67 -4.04 -22.97 4.56
CA PRO A 67 -5.00 -21.91 4.28
C PRO A 67 -4.70 -20.68 5.14
N PHE A 68 -4.84 -19.49 4.53
CA PHE A 68 -4.67 -18.21 5.21
C PHE A 68 -5.71 -17.21 4.74
N PHE A 69 -5.91 -16.18 5.56
CA PHE A 69 -6.71 -15.00 5.22
C PHE A 69 -5.82 -13.76 5.20
N ILE A 70 -5.96 -12.91 4.18
CA ILE A 70 -5.19 -11.67 4.04
C ILE A 70 -6.16 -10.50 3.90
N ASN A 71 -5.99 -9.49 4.75
CA ASN A 71 -6.59 -8.18 4.56
C ASN A 71 -5.53 -7.18 4.05
N LEU A 72 -5.48 -6.99 2.73
CA LEU A 72 -4.57 -6.05 2.08
C LEU A 72 -5.28 -4.71 1.82
N SER A 73 -5.11 -3.78 2.75
CA SER A 73 -5.75 -2.45 2.73
C SER A 73 -4.78 -1.37 2.27
N TYR A 74 -4.85 -0.96 1.00
CA TYR A 74 -4.05 0.14 0.47
C TYR A 74 -4.57 1.51 0.93
N SER A 75 -3.66 2.47 1.17
CA SER A 75 -4.02 3.88 1.41
C SER A 75 -4.37 4.64 0.14
N VAL A 76 -3.79 4.29 -1.00
CA VAL A 76 -3.96 5.01 -2.28
C VAL A 76 -5.29 4.56 -2.93
N PRO A 77 -6.10 5.47 -3.51
CA PRO A 77 -5.79 6.86 -3.87
C PRO A 77 -6.26 7.92 -2.85
N HIS A 78 -6.32 7.61 -1.55
CA HIS A 78 -6.67 8.61 -0.55
C HIS A 78 -5.80 9.87 -0.71
N ILE A 79 -6.44 11.04 -0.63
CA ILE A 79 -5.80 12.35 -0.73
C ILE A 79 -4.57 12.42 0.20
N PRO A 80 -3.42 12.97 -0.23
CA PRO A 80 -3.19 13.83 -1.39
C PRO A 80 -2.74 13.05 -2.65
N LEU A 81 -3.33 13.39 -3.79
CA LEU A 81 -2.91 12.91 -5.10
C LEU A 81 -1.43 13.28 -5.32
N SER A 82 -0.55 12.28 -5.42
CA SER A 82 0.85 12.53 -5.78
C SER A 82 0.92 13.03 -7.23
N LYS A 83 1.85 13.96 -7.53
CA LYS A 83 2.06 14.49 -8.90
C LYS A 83 2.25 13.38 -9.94
N HIS A 84 2.79 12.24 -9.54
CA HIS A 84 3.03 11.09 -10.41
C HIS A 84 1.72 10.45 -10.90
N LEU A 85 0.69 10.37 -10.04
CA LEU A 85 -0.63 9.83 -10.41
C LEU A 85 -1.36 10.76 -11.40
N LEU A 86 -1.20 12.08 -11.24
CA LEU A 86 -1.75 13.05 -12.19
C LEU A 86 -1.03 12.97 -13.54
N LEU A 87 0.30 12.80 -13.54
CA LEU A 87 1.08 12.66 -14.76
C LEU A 87 0.75 11.36 -15.50
N SER A 88 0.59 10.24 -14.80
CA SER A 88 0.24 8.96 -15.42
C SER A 88 -1.17 8.96 -16.01
N ILE A 89 -2.15 9.58 -15.34
CA ILE A 89 -3.49 9.79 -15.90
C ILE A 89 -3.41 10.63 -17.18
N TRP A 90 -2.66 11.73 -17.15
CA TRP A 90 -2.53 12.62 -18.30
C TRP A 90 -1.81 11.96 -19.49
N ILE A 91 -0.74 11.20 -19.23
CA ILE A 91 -0.02 10.41 -20.23
C ILE A 91 -0.95 9.33 -20.83
N ASN A 92 -1.71 8.61 -20.00
CA ASN A 92 -2.63 7.59 -20.48
C ASN A 92 -3.78 8.17 -21.31
N LEU A 93 -4.31 9.35 -20.93
CA LEU A 93 -5.32 10.05 -21.72
C LEU A 93 -4.77 10.45 -23.09
N ILE A 94 -3.55 10.99 -23.15
CA ILE A 94 -2.92 11.37 -24.42
C ILE A 94 -2.61 10.15 -25.27
N GLN A 95 -2.03 9.10 -24.70
CA GLN A 95 -1.75 7.85 -25.43
C GLN A 95 -3.05 7.19 -25.93
N GLY A 96 -4.13 7.26 -25.16
CA GLY A 96 -5.46 6.79 -25.57
C GLY A 96 -6.02 7.61 -26.74
N MET A 97 -5.91 8.95 -26.69
CA MET A 97 -6.33 9.84 -27.78
C MET A 97 -5.50 9.61 -29.05
N TRP A 98 -4.17 9.49 -28.95
CA TRP A 98 -3.30 9.18 -30.10
C TRP A 98 -3.56 7.81 -30.70
N ARG A 99 -3.88 6.81 -29.87
CA ARG A 99 -4.29 5.48 -30.38
C ARG A 99 -5.60 5.56 -31.16
N GLN A 100 -6.58 6.37 -30.75
CA GLN A 100 -7.84 6.53 -31.50
C GLN A 100 -7.65 7.29 -32.82
N ILE A 101 -6.77 8.29 -32.86
CA ILE A 101 -6.49 9.07 -34.08
C ILE A 101 -5.83 8.21 -35.17
N ASN A 102 -4.98 7.24 -34.80
CA ASN A 102 -4.27 6.38 -35.76
C ASN A 102 -5.07 5.13 -36.23
N ILE A 103 -6.33 4.97 -35.81
CA ILE A 103 -7.22 3.87 -36.25
C ILE A 103 -8.22 4.33 -37.31
N LEU A 104 -8.30 5.63 -37.60
CA LEU A 104 -9.14 6.17 -38.66
C LEU A 104 -8.33 6.24 -39.97
N PRO A 105 -8.78 5.59 -41.07
CA PRO A 105 -8.16 5.80 -42.37
C PRO A 105 -8.34 7.26 -42.83
N PRO A 106 -7.47 7.76 -43.74
CA PRO A 106 -7.48 9.14 -44.18
C PRO A 106 -8.79 9.57 -44.83
#